data_AF-W7FHA3-F1
#
_entry.id   AF-W7FHA3-F1
#
_cell.length_a   1.000
_cell.length_b   1.000
_cell.length_c   1.000
_cell.angle_alpha   90.00
_cell.angle_beta   90.00
_cell.angle_gamma   90.00
#
_symmetry.space_group_name_H-M   'P 1'
#
loop_
_entity.id
_entity.type
_entity.pdbx_description
1 polymer ?
#
loop_
_entity_poly.entity_id
_entity_poly.type
_entity_poly.pdbx_seq_one_letter_code
_entity_poly.pdbx_strand_id
1 'polypeptide(L)'
;MYKQSIQIVNIGSGLDTTFFWINQKYQDVKYYEIDFYDLLKEKTDIIKKYTEMKNFLKYEKDNEEKDEDLINCLNYKMVPLDLNDSSSFEKILLSYNFDFNKPTIFICECVLIYLETESSDNLIKKLSELMKNTSCIIVYEQVTYDDKYLSFMYNFMFILYYIIYI
;
A
#
# COMPACT_ATOMS: atom_id res chain seq x y z
N MET A 1 27.26 -9.77 -3.37
CA MET A 1 26.03 -9.26 -4.00
C MET A 1 25.55 -8.08 -3.18
N TYR A 2 25.40 -6.89 -3.78
CA TYR A 2 24.82 -5.75 -3.07
C TYR A 2 23.35 -6.06 -2.77
N LYS A 3 22.97 -6.03 -1.49
CA LYS A 3 21.59 -6.25 -1.07
C LYS A 3 20.78 -5.03 -1.48
N GLN A 4 19.96 -5.16 -2.52
CA GLN A 4 19.14 -4.06 -3.01
C GLN A 4 17.92 -3.91 -2.10
N SER A 5 17.75 -2.73 -1.49
CA SER A 5 16.55 -2.41 -0.71
C SER A 5 15.31 -2.42 -1.61
N ILE A 6 14.23 -3.03 -1.14
CA ILE A 6 12.96 -3.21 -1.85
C ILE A 6 11.92 -2.25 -1.28
N GLN A 7 11.00 -1.79 -2.11
CA GLN A 7 9.83 -1.01 -1.69
C GLN A 7 8.58 -1.87 -1.82
N ILE A 8 7.69 -1.76 -0.84
CA ILE A 8 6.36 -2.36 -0.91
C ILE A 8 5.35 -1.26 -0.66
N VAL A 9 4.32 -1.18 -1.51
CA VAL A 9 3.27 -0.19 -1.46
C VAL A 9 1.95 -0.92 -1.34
N ASN A 10 1.29 -0.79 -0.19
CA ASN A 10 -0.06 -1.29 0.02
C ASN A 10 -1.06 -0.18 -0.32
N ILE A 11 -1.77 -0.36 -1.44
CA ILE A 11 -2.77 0.56 -1.96
C ILE A 11 -4.10 0.21 -1.29
N GLY A 12 -4.85 1.21 -0.79
CA GLY A 12 -6.09 0.98 -0.05
C GLY A 12 -5.87 0.12 1.20
N SER A 13 -4.82 0.42 1.95
CA SER A 13 -4.30 -0.47 3.00
C SER A 13 -5.25 -0.73 4.18
N GLY A 14 -6.25 0.12 4.40
CA GLY A 14 -7.13 0.06 5.56
C GLY A 14 -6.36 -0.17 6.86
N LEU A 15 -6.83 -1.14 7.67
CA LEU A 15 -6.17 -1.56 8.90
C LEU A 15 -5.26 -2.80 8.73
N ASP A 16 -4.81 -3.08 7.50
CA ASP A 16 -3.91 -4.20 7.20
C ASP A 16 -2.67 -4.22 8.11
N THR A 17 -2.19 -5.41 8.46
CA THR A 17 -1.04 -5.59 9.38
C THR A 17 0.17 -6.23 8.71
N THR A 18 0.15 -6.35 7.38
CA THR A 18 1.19 -7.00 6.57
C THR A 18 2.55 -6.34 6.77
N PHE A 19 2.60 -5.02 7.02
CA PHE A 19 3.82 -4.31 7.43
C PHE A 19 4.57 -5.03 8.57
N PHE A 20 3.87 -5.39 9.66
CA PHE A 20 4.49 -5.99 10.85
C PHE A 20 5.12 -7.34 10.52
N TRP A 21 4.39 -8.17 9.76
CA TRP A 21 4.89 -9.47 9.32
C TRP A 21 6.12 -9.34 8.41
N ILE A 22 6.09 -8.39 7.45
CA ILE A 22 7.23 -8.11 6.57
C ILE A 22 8.44 -7.65 7.37
N ASN A 23 8.25 -6.74 8.34
CA ASN A 23 9.33 -6.18 9.14
C ASN A 23 10.07 -7.24 9.97
N GLN A 24 9.35 -8.26 10.45
CA GLN A 24 9.94 -9.39 11.15
C GLN A 24 10.75 -10.31 10.23
N LYS A 25 10.24 -10.58 9.02
CA LYS A 25 10.82 -11.57 8.11
C LYS A 25 11.93 -11.03 7.22
N TYR A 26 11.84 -9.77 6.83
CA TYR A 26 12.71 -9.17 5.83
C TYR A 26 13.38 -7.92 6.40
N GLN A 27 14.70 -7.90 6.30
CA GLN A 27 15.49 -6.70 6.55
C GLN A 27 15.59 -5.89 5.25
N ASP A 28 15.71 -4.56 5.35
CA ASP A 28 15.93 -3.62 4.24
C ASP A 28 14.73 -3.39 3.29
N VAL A 29 13.51 -3.51 3.82
CA VAL A 29 12.26 -3.15 3.11
C VAL A 29 11.77 -1.78 3.60
N LYS A 30 11.43 -0.90 2.65
CA LYS A 30 10.64 0.31 2.91
C LYS A 30 9.18 0.03 2.58
N TYR A 31 8.29 0.23 3.53
CA TYR A 31 6.88 -0.05 3.38
C TYR A 31 6.08 1.26 3.33
N TYR A 32 5.20 1.36 2.34
CA TYR A 32 4.31 2.49 2.13
C TYR A 32 2.87 2.00 2.23
N GLU A 33 2.04 2.77 2.90
CA GLU A 33 0.59 2.59 2.93
C GLU A 33 -0.09 3.78 2.32
N ILE A 34 -1.00 3.53 1.39
CA ILE A 34 -1.79 4.56 0.72
C ILE A 34 -3.25 4.34 1.05
N ASP A 35 -3.88 5.33 1.65
CA ASP A 35 -5.31 5.33 1.94
C ASP A 35 -5.80 6.76 2.20
N PHE A 36 -7.10 6.92 2.46
CA PHE A 36 -7.66 8.16 2.96
C PHE A 36 -7.04 8.57 4.29
N TYR A 37 -6.84 9.87 4.48
CA TYR A 37 -6.23 10.44 5.67
C TYR A 37 -6.88 9.95 6.97
N ASP A 38 -8.21 9.94 7.03
CA ASP A 38 -8.95 9.56 8.24
C ASP A 38 -8.68 8.10 8.65
N LEU A 39 -8.59 7.18 7.69
CA LEU A 39 -8.28 5.77 7.95
C LEU A 39 -6.83 5.58 8.41
N LEU A 40 -5.88 6.25 7.76
CA LEU A 40 -4.48 6.24 8.17
C LEU A 40 -4.30 6.86 9.56
N LYS A 41 -5.12 7.86 9.91
CA LYS A 41 -5.10 8.52 11.22
C LYS A 41 -5.60 7.59 12.31
N GLU A 42 -6.73 6.91 12.09
CA GLU A 42 -7.23 5.88 13.00
C GLU A 42 -6.19 4.79 13.25
N LYS A 43 -5.56 4.28 12.18
CA LYS A 43 -4.49 3.29 12.27
C LYS A 43 -3.28 3.81 13.03
N THR A 44 -2.88 5.05 12.77
CA THR A 44 -1.78 5.71 13.49
C THR A 44 -2.04 5.73 14.99
N ASP A 45 -3.26 6.11 15.41
CA ASP A 45 -3.62 6.19 16.82
C ASP A 45 -3.60 4.79 17.47
N ILE A 46 -4.02 3.74 16.75
CA ILE A 46 -3.89 2.34 17.21
C ILE A 46 -2.41 1.97 17.39
N ILE A 47 -1.58 2.18 16.37
CA ILE A 47 -0.15 1.83 16.42
C ILE A 47 0.56 2.60 17.54
N LYS A 48 0.23 3.87 17.73
CA LYS A 48 0.81 4.72 18.78
C LYS A 48 0.25 4.43 20.18
N LYS A 49 -0.84 3.67 20.30
CA LYS A 49 -1.35 3.26 21.61
C LYS A 49 -0.58 2.09 22.20
N TYR A 50 -0.10 1.16 21.36
CA TYR A 50 0.54 -0.07 21.81
C TYR A 50 2.06 -0.03 21.60
N THR A 51 2.82 -0.12 22.69
CA THR A 51 4.29 -0.07 22.68
C THR A 51 4.89 -1.16 21.79
N GLU A 52 4.28 -2.34 21.77
CA GLU A 52 4.69 -3.48 20.95
C GLU A 52 4.66 -3.14 19.46
N MET A 53 3.67 -2.35 19.02
CA MET A 53 3.55 -1.92 17.63
C MET A 53 4.53 -0.78 17.32
N LYS A 54 4.72 0.17 18.24
CA LYS A 54 5.71 1.25 18.09
C LYS A 54 7.13 0.72 17.89
N ASN A 55 7.49 -0.38 18.55
CA ASN A 55 8.83 -0.96 18.48
C ASN A 55 9.23 -1.40 17.06
N PHE A 56 8.27 -1.53 16.12
CA PHE A 56 8.56 -1.81 14.71
C PHE A 56 8.98 -0.57 13.91
N LEU A 57 8.69 0.63 14.41
CA LEU A 57 8.96 1.89 13.72
C LEU A 57 10.42 2.29 13.95
N LYS A 58 11.13 2.58 12.86
CA LYS A 58 12.54 2.99 12.88
C LYS A 58 12.64 4.46 12.49
N TYR A 59 13.00 5.29 13.46
CA TYR A 59 13.22 6.72 13.26
C TYR A 59 14.71 7.04 13.17
N GLU A 60 15.05 8.12 12.47
CA GLU A 60 16.35 8.76 12.67
C GLU A 60 16.36 9.38 14.07
N LYS A 61 17.55 9.49 14.69
CA LYS A 61 17.68 10.15 16.00
C LYS A 61 17.01 11.52 15.96
N ASP A 62 16.19 11.81 16.96
CA ASP A 62 15.46 13.06 17.18
C ASP A 62 14.27 13.34 16.22
N ASN A 63 13.83 12.38 15.39
CA ASN A 63 12.68 12.55 14.47
C ASN A 63 11.36 11.91 14.95
N GLU A 64 11.34 11.19 16.08
CA GLU A 64 10.10 10.58 16.61
C GLU A 64 8.98 11.60 16.87
N GLU A 65 9.34 12.84 17.23
CA GLU A 65 8.39 13.90 17.58
C GLU A 65 7.75 14.60 16.36
N LYS A 66 8.18 14.31 15.12
CA LYS A 66 7.63 14.95 13.91
C LYS A 66 6.39 14.26 13.34
N ASP A 67 6.13 13.02 13.74
CA ASP A 67 4.96 12.26 13.35
C ASP A 67 3.78 12.64 14.25
N GLU A 68 3.27 13.86 14.20
CA GLU A 68 2.09 14.22 15.01
C GLU A 68 0.83 13.49 14.50
N ASP A 69 0.57 13.57 13.19
CA ASP A 69 -0.66 13.05 12.61
C ASP A 69 -0.56 11.65 12.04
N LEU A 70 0.32 11.43 11.06
CA LEU A 70 0.52 10.15 10.37
C LEU A 70 1.97 9.66 10.55
N ILE A 71 2.18 8.35 10.48
CA ILE A 71 3.51 7.76 10.66
C ILE A 71 4.35 7.94 9.38
N ASN A 72 5.54 8.54 9.51
CA ASN A 72 6.49 8.77 8.43
C ASN A 72 7.93 8.52 8.90
N CYS A 73 8.26 7.25 9.13
CA CYS A 73 9.59 6.83 9.58
C CYS A 73 10.42 6.22 8.44
N LEU A 74 11.60 5.68 8.75
CA LEU A 74 12.55 5.19 7.74
C LEU A 74 12.07 3.95 6.98
N ASN A 75 11.38 3.05 7.68
CA ASN A 75 10.92 1.76 7.18
C ASN A 75 9.42 1.69 6.92
N TYR A 76 8.64 2.67 7.38
CA TYR A 76 7.18 2.69 7.28
C TYR A 76 6.66 4.09 7.07
N LYS A 77 5.83 4.28 6.04
CA LYS A 77 5.34 5.59 5.61
C LYS A 77 3.87 5.51 5.24
N MET A 78 3.05 6.32 5.89
CA MET A 78 1.63 6.50 5.58
C MET A 78 1.47 7.70 4.66
N VAL A 79 0.91 7.47 3.48
CA VAL A 79 0.79 8.45 2.39
C VAL A 79 -0.71 8.71 2.16
N PRO A 80 -1.27 9.81 2.68
CA PRO A 80 -2.68 10.12 2.50
C PRO A 80 -2.96 10.52 1.05
N LEU A 81 -3.79 9.75 0.36
CA LEU A 81 -4.10 10.00 -1.05
C LEU A 81 -5.48 9.44 -1.41
N ASP A 82 -6.30 10.26 -2.07
CA ASP A 82 -7.52 9.79 -2.72
C ASP A 82 -7.15 9.09 -4.04
N LEU A 83 -7.45 7.80 -4.13
CA LEU A 83 -7.14 6.99 -5.31
C LEU A 83 -7.98 7.38 -6.54
N ASN A 84 -9.09 8.12 -6.36
CA ASN A 84 -9.84 8.70 -7.47
C ASN A 84 -9.11 9.89 -8.12
N ASP A 85 -8.23 10.59 -7.39
CA ASP A 85 -7.39 11.66 -7.91
C ASP A 85 -5.91 11.24 -8.04
N SER A 86 -5.66 10.39 -9.03
CA SER A 86 -4.32 9.87 -9.33
C SER A 86 -3.36 10.93 -9.93
N SER A 87 -3.81 12.16 -10.18
CA SER A 87 -2.98 13.23 -10.77
C SER A 87 -1.79 13.63 -9.88
N SER A 88 -1.94 13.47 -8.56
CA SER A 88 -0.93 13.85 -7.56
C SER A 88 -0.03 12.71 -7.11
N PHE A 89 -0.26 11.48 -7.59
CA PHE A 89 0.34 10.23 -7.08
C PHE A 89 1.88 10.23 -7.09
N GLU A 90 2.50 10.64 -8.20
CA GLU A 90 3.97 10.67 -8.31
C GLU A 90 4.58 11.75 -7.41
N LYS A 91 3.97 12.93 -7.39
CA LYS A 91 4.44 14.07 -6.59
C LYS A 91 4.35 13.77 -5.10
N ILE A 92 3.27 13.15 -4.65
CA ILE A 92 3.11 12.80 -3.25
C ILE A 92 4.10 11.71 -2.86
N LEU A 93 4.27 10.65 -3.65
CA LEU A 93 5.28 9.61 -3.37
C LEU A 93 6.70 10.18 -3.26
N LEU A 94 7.07 11.12 -4.13
CA LEU A 94 8.36 11.83 -4.03
C LEU A 94 8.52 12.58 -2.70
N SER A 95 7.45 13.22 -2.22
CA SER A 95 7.47 13.93 -0.93
C SER A 95 7.68 12.99 0.27
N TYR A 96 7.34 11.70 0.11
CA TYR A 96 7.60 10.63 1.08
C TYR A 96 8.88 9.84 0.79
N ASN A 97 9.81 10.40 0.00
CA ASN A 97 11.10 9.78 -0.33
C ASN A 97 10.99 8.41 -1.04
N PHE A 98 9.94 8.21 -1.83
CA PHE A 98 9.83 7.07 -2.73
C PHE A 98 10.89 7.14 -3.82
N ASP A 99 11.59 6.03 -4.06
CA ASP A 99 12.62 5.93 -5.10
C ASP A 99 12.12 5.08 -6.27
N PHE A 100 11.77 5.73 -7.39
CA PHE A 100 11.30 5.06 -8.60
C PHE A 100 12.36 4.14 -9.24
N ASN A 101 13.61 4.17 -8.79
CA ASN A 101 14.65 3.30 -9.29
C ASN A 101 14.77 1.98 -8.50
N LYS A 102 14.00 1.81 -7.43
CA LYS A 102 14.04 0.59 -6.60
C LYS A 102 13.02 -0.44 -7.08
N PRO A 103 13.33 -1.74 -6.89
CA PRO A 103 12.34 -2.77 -7.09
C PRO A 103 11.13 -2.53 -6.19
N THR A 104 9.93 -2.52 -6.77
CA THR A 104 8.71 -2.15 -6.04
C THR A 104 7.61 -3.18 -6.25
N ILE A 105 6.98 -3.61 -5.16
CA ILE A 105 5.76 -4.42 -5.18
C ILE A 105 4.60 -3.51 -4.79
N PHE A 106 3.59 -3.42 -5.65
CA PHE A 106 2.31 -2.78 -5.35
C PHE A 106 1.29 -3.86 -5.02
N ILE A 107 0.56 -3.69 -3.93
CA ILE A 107 -0.49 -4.61 -3.48
C ILE A 107 -1.80 -3.84 -3.55
N CYS A 108 -2.77 -4.41 -4.28
CA CYS A 108 -4.16 -3.96 -4.30
C CYS A 108 -5.02 -5.14 -3.81
N GLU A 109 -5.48 -5.10 -2.57
CA GLU A 109 -6.32 -6.14 -1.96
C GLU A 109 -7.71 -5.57 -1.66
N CYS A 110 -8.71 -5.99 -2.44
CA CYS A 110 -10.10 -5.51 -2.33
C CYS A 110 -10.18 -3.98 -2.43
N VAL A 111 -9.57 -3.37 -3.44
CA VAL A 111 -9.53 -1.91 -3.61
C VAL A 111 -10.19 -1.48 -4.91
N LEU A 112 -9.84 -2.14 -6.01
CA LEU A 112 -10.29 -1.76 -7.33
C LEU A 112 -11.80 -1.88 -7.49
N ILE A 113 -12.43 -2.82 -6.77
CA ILE A 113 -13.90 -2.99 -6.76
C ILE A 113 -14.67 -1.80 -6.17
N TYR A 114 -14.01 -0.95 -5.38
CA TYR A 114 -14.63 0.22 -4.76
C TYR A 114 -14.44 1.50 -5.59
N LEU A 115 -13.65 1.43 -6.67
CA LEU A 115 -13.39 2.55 -7.56
C LEU A 115 -14.32 2.50 -8.77
N GLU A 116 -14.64 3.67 -9.32
CA GLU A 116 -15.24 3.77 -10.65
C GLU A 116 -14.32 3.11 -11.69
N THR A 117 -14.87 2.48 -12.74
CA THR A 117 -14.08 1.76 -13.75
C THR A 117 -12.95 2.61 -14.33
N GLU A 118 -13.24 3.87 -14.65
CA GLU A 118 -12.24 4.81 -15.19
C GLU A 118 -11.13 5.11 -14.16
N SER A 119 -11.49 5.27 -12.88
CA SER A 119 -10.52 5.48 -11.79
C SER A 119 -9.64 4.24 -11.59
N SER A 120 -10.20 3.03 -11.60
CA SER A 120 -9.43 1.79 -11.47
C SER A 120 -8.47 1.58 -12.65
N ASP A 121 -8.92 1.85 -13.89
CA ASP A 121 -8.08 1.74 -15.08
C ASP A 121 -6.93 2.75 -15.04
N ASN A 122 -7.22 3.99 -14.66
CA ASN A 122 -6.22 5.04 -14.50
C ASN A 122 -5.22 4.71 -13.39
N LEU A 123 -5.66 4.15 -12.27
CA LEU A 123 -4.78 3.71 -11.19
C LEU A 123 -3.82 2.62 -11.67
N ILE A 124 -4.31 1.55 -12.29
CA ILE A 124 -3.46 0.46 -12.81
C ILE A 124 -2.45 1.01 -13.81
N LYS A 125 -2.91 1.87 -14.74
CA LYS A 125 -2.03 2.54 -15.71
C LYS A 125 -0.96 3.36 -15.01
N LYS A 126 -1.33 4.16 -14.01
CA LYS A 126 -0.38 5.00 -13.27
C LYS A 126 0.64 4.16 -12.52
N LEU A 127 0.21 3.10 -11.83
CA LEU A 127 1.10 2.16 -11.15
C LEU A 127 2.09 1.54 -12.14
N SER A 128 1.63 1.12 -13.32
CA SER A 128 2.48 0.62 -14.40
C SER A 128 3.51 1.65 -14.87
N GLU A 129 3.12 2.93 -15.05
CA GLU A 129 4.04 4.00 -15.46
C GLU A 129 5.14 4.30 -14.41
N LEU A 130 4.86 4.05 -13.12
CA LEU A 130 5.83 4.24 -12.03
C LEU A 130 6.89 3.12 -11.98
N MET A 131 6.66 1.99 -12.65
CA MET A 131 7.56 0.84 -12.69
C MET A 131 8.71 1.08 -13.66
N LYS A 132 9.74 1.79 -13.20
CA LYS A 132 10.95 2.04 -14.01
C LYS A 132 11.99 0.91 -13.92
N ASN A 133 11.84 -0.01 -12.97
CA ASN A 133 12.71 -1.17 -12.71
C ASN A 133 11.86 -2.39 -12.34
N THR A 134 12.49 -3.52 -11.99
CA THR A 134 11.82 -4.78 -11.57
C THR A 134 10.70 -4.51 -10.56
N SER A 135 9.47 -4.53 -11.03
CA SER A 135 8.30 -4.19 -10.22
C SER A 135 7.16 -5.13 -10.53
N CYS A 136 6.18 -5.19 -9.63
CA CYS A 136 5.03 -6.04 -9.79
C CYS A 136 3.80 -5.40 -9.15
N ILE A 137 2.63 -5.59 -9.78
CA ILE A 137 1.32 -5.36 -9.13
C ILE A 137 0.75 -6.74 -8.75
N ILE A 138 0.40 -6.89 -7.48
CA ILE A 138 -0.37 -8.00 -6.95
C ILE A 138 -1.79 -7.48 -6.75
N VAL A 139 -2.74 -8.06 -7.47
CA VAL A 139 -4.16 -7.73 -7.36
C VAL A 139 -4.92 -8.92 -6.79
N TYR A 140 -5.68 -8.68 -5.72
CA TYR A 140 -6.63 -9.59 -5.11
C TYR A 140 -7.99 -8.90 -5.07
N GLU A 141 -8.97 -9.39 -5.82
CA GLU A 141 -10.30 -8.78 -5.94
C GLU A 141 -11.37 -9.85 -6.12
N GLN A 142 -12.63 -9.52 -5.81
CA GLN A 142 -13.77 -10.34 -6.19
C GLN A 142 -13.99 -10.29 -7.71
N VAL A 143 -14.34 -11.43 -8.29
CA VAL A 143 -14.75 -11.52 -9.70
C VAL A 143 -16.21 -11.97 -9.81
N THR A 144 -16.99 -11.33 -10.67
CA THR A 144 -18.34 -11.81 -11.02
C THR A 144 -18.24 -12.81 -12.17
N TYR A 145 -18.72 -14.04 -11.96
CA TYR A 145 -18.97 -14.99 -13.04
C TYR A 145 -20.43 -14.89 -13.48
N ASP A 146 -20.69 -14.97 -14.79
CA ASP A 146 -21.99 -14.76 -15.43
C ASP A 146 -22.96 -15.95 -15.22
N ASP A 147 -23.10 -16.38 -13.96
CA ASP A 147 -23.91 -17.53 -13.58
C ASP A 147 -24.89 -17.18 -12.46
N LYS A 148 -26.07 -17.79 -12.52
CA LYS A 148 -27.33 -17.47 -11.78
C LYS A 148 -27.26 -17.54 -10.24
N TYR A 149 -26.07 -17.65 -9.66
CA TYR A 149 -25.80 -17.73 -8.22
C TYR A 149 -25.57 -16.37 -7.56
N LEU A 150 -25.68 -15.26 -8.30
CA LEU A 150 -25.41 -13.91 -7.80
C LEU A 150 -26.33 -13.43 -6.67
N SER A 151 -27.52 -14.01 -6.47
CA SER A 151 -28.33 -13.68 -5.28
C SER A 151 -27.71 -14.23 -3.98
N PHE A 152 -26.81 -15.21 -4.08
CA PHE A 152 -26.08 -15.82 -2.96
C PHE A 152 -24.64 -15.32 -2.83
N MET A 153 -24.10 -14.62 -3.83
CA MET A 153 -22.69 -14.20 -3.86
C MET A 153 -22.38 -12.97 -2.98
N TYR A 154 -23.37 -12.45 -2.25
CA TYR A 154 -23.11 -11.69 -1.02
C TYR A 154 -22.44 -12.55 0.07
N ASN A 155 -22.40 -13.88 -0.07
CA ASN A 155 -21.96 -14.80 0.99
C ASN A 155 -20.74 -15.68 0.67
N PHE A 156 -20.17 -15.72 -0.54
CA PHE A 156 -18.97 -16.52 -0.80
C PHE A 156 -17.99 -15.90 -1.79
N MET A 157 -16.74 -15.78 -1.32
CA MET A 157 -15.59 -15.09 -1.87
C MET A 157 -14.81 -16.00 -2.84
N PHE A 158 -14.62 -15.58 -4.09
CA PHE A 158 -13.71 -16.23 -5.04
C PHE A 158 -12.48 -15.36 -5.27
N ILE A 159 -11.31 -16.00 -5.34
CA ILE A 159 -9.98 -15.38 -5.28
C ILE A 159 -9.29 -15.50 -6.64
N LEU A 160 -8.81 -14.39 -7.22
CA LEU A 160 -7.83 -14.40 -8.31
C LEU A 160 -6.55 -13.66 -7.91
N TYR A 161 -5.40 -14.25 -8.23
CA TYR A 161 -4.09 -13.62 -8.12
C TYR A 161 -3.62 -13.22 -9.51
N TYR A 162 -3.53 -11.92 -9.79
CA TYR A 162 -2.75 -11.43 -10.93
C TYR A 162 -1.40 -10.93 -10.44
N ILE A 163 -0.33 -11.50 -10.99
CA ILE A 163 1.03 -10.98 -10.87
C ILE A 163 1.34 -10.34 -12.22
N ILE A 164 1.27 -9.02 -12.28
CA ILE A 164 1.65 -8.28 -13.49
C ILE A 164 3.15 -8.01 -13.42
N TYR A 165 3.93 -8.70 -14.26
CA TYR A 165 5.34 -8.36 -14.51
C TYR A 165 5.41 -7.48 -15.76
N ILE A 166 6.10 -6.34 -15.66
CA ILE A 166 6.40 -5.45 -16.80
C ILE A 166 7.91 -5.29 -16.88
#